data_AF-A0A9E2W3N5-F1
#
_entry.id   AF-A0A9E2W3N5-F1
#
_cell.length_a   1.000
_cell.length_b   1.000
_cell.length_c   1.000
_cell.angle_alpha   90.00
_cell.angle_beta   90.00
_cell.angle_gamma   90.00
#
_symmetry.space_group_name_H-M   'P 1'
#
loop_
_entity.id
_entity.type
_entity.pdbx_description
1 polymer ?
#
loop_
_entity_poly.entity_id
_entity_poly.type
_entity_poly.pdbx_seq_one_letter_code
_entity_poly.pdbx_strand_id
1 'polypeptide(L)'
;MKHLPLMTALLCLCIISYSGYSQDNSTAEKAWMAYKTPGDIHKMLATDVGEWKTEATAWMEPGSAPSKSTGSCTNRMLLDGRFLETHHTATMMGMPFEGWGTIGYDNAKKVFVSSWIDNFGTGLMYMEGTWDDAQKAIVSKGKFPDPESGKDMEMKEVYKIIDNNTRIMEMYVTMPDGKDFKTMELKYTRK
;
A
#
# COMPACT_ATOMS: atom_id res chain seq x y z
N MET A 1 -47.03 -29.08 -54.48
CA MET A 1 -46.46 -30.45 -54.33
C MET A 1 -45.01 -30.39 -54.74
N LYS A 2 -44.11 -30.86 -53.84
CA LYS A 2 -42.80 -31.48 -54.14
C LYS A 2 -41.70 -30.55 -54.70
N HIS A 3 -40.52 -30.34 -54.14
CA HIS A 3 -39.76 -30.88 -53.00
C HIS A 3 -38.65 -29.88 -52.60
N LEU A 4 -38.30 -29.83 -51.31
CA LEU A 4 -37.01 -29.36 -50.78
C LEU A 4 -36.11 -30.59 -50.56
N PRO A 5 -34.80 -30.51 -50.85
CA PRO A 5 -33.78 -30.71 -49.79
C PRO A 5 -32.60 -29.73 -49.94
N LEU A 6 -32.13 -29.05 -48.88
CA LEU A 6 -31.13 -29.48 -47.88
C LEU A 6 -29.69 -29.62 -48.45
N MET A 7 -28.72 -28.98 -47.77
CA MET A 7 -27.27 -28.79 -48.04
C MET A 7 -26.95 -27.44 -48.71
N THR A 8 -26.15 -26.53 -48.16
CA THR A 8 -25.01 -26.68 -47.22
C THR A 8 -24.84 -25.35 -46.48
N ALA A 9 -24.84 -25.39 -45.14
CA ALA A 9 -24.42 -24.24 -44.35
C ALA A 9 -22.90 -24.06 -44.54
N LEU A 10 -22.51 -23.02 -45.28
CA LEU A 10 -21.12 -22.61 -45.37
C LEU A 10 -20.74 -21.98 -44.02
N LEU A 11 -20.25 -22.82 -43.11
CA LEU A 11 -19.59 -22.40 -41.89
C LEU A 11 -18.29 -21.68 -42.32
N CYS A 12 -18.35 -20.37 -42.49
CA CYS A 12 -17.16 -19.54 -42.61
C CYS A 12 -16.44 -19.59 -41.25
N LEU A 13 -15.60 -20.61 -41.08
CA LEU A 13 -14.53 -20.60 -40.10
C LEU A 13 -13.61 -19.44 -40.52
N CYS A 14 -13.84 -18.26 -39.97
CA CYS A 14 -12.78 -17.28 -39.82
C CYS A 14 -11.73 -17.92 -38.91
N ILE A 15 -10.83 -18.70 -39.50
CA ILE A 15 -9.52 -18.99 -38.93
C ILE A 15 -8.81 -17.63 -38.94
N ILE A 16 -9.10 -16.82 -37.93
CA ILE A 16 -8.18 -15.80 -37.49
C ILE A 16 -6.99 -16.60 -37.01
N SER A 17 -5.97 -16.66 -37.85
CA SER A 17 -4.71 -17.33 -37.60
C SER A 17 -4.19 -16.85 -36.25
N TYR A 18 -4.36 -17.68 -35.23
CA TYR A 18 -3.89 -17.54 -33.85
C TYR A 18 -2.35 -17.66 -33.79
N SER A 19 -1.66 -17.23 -34.84
CA SER A 19 -0.22 -17.46 -35.05
C SER A 19 0.67 -16.60 -34.17
N GLY A 20 0.09 -15.78 -33.27
CA GLY A 20 0.81 -15.02 -32.24
C GLY A 20 0.61 -15.53 -30.80
N TYR A 21 -0.25 -16.53 -30.57
CA TYR A 21 -0.59 -17.02 -29.21
C TYR A 21 0.24 -18.24 -28.77
N SER A 22 1.20 -18.67 -29.59
CA SER A 22 1.96 -19.93 -29.40
C SER A 22 3.45 -19.73 -29.10
N GLN A 23 3.94 -18.50 -29.00
CA GLN A 23 5.24 -18.17 -28.37
C GLN A 23 4.89 -17.31 -27.14
N ASP A 24 4.98 -17.72 -25.87
CA ASP A 24 5.62 -18.82 -25.18
C ASP A 24 4.85 -18.97 -23.85
N ASN A 25 3.87 -19.89 -23.80
CA ASN A 25 3.03 -20.10 -22.60
C ASN A 25 3.90 -20.34 -21.35
N SER A 26 5.08 -20.95 -21.50
CA SER A 26 5.98 -21.24 -20.39
C SER A 26 6.62 -19.98 -19.78
N THR A 27 6.97 -18.98 -20.60
CA THR A 27 7.55 -17.72 -20.10
C THR A 27 6.49 -16.83 -19.46
N ALA A 28 5.31 -16.73 -20.07
CA ALA A 28 4.18 -16.02 -19.47
C ALA A 28 3.76 -16.66 -18.15
N GLU A 29 3.62 -17.99 -18.10
CA GLU A 29 3.32 -18.73 -16.86
C GLU A 29 4.37 -18.50 -15.77
N LYS A 30 5.67 -18.59 -16.12
CA LYS A 30 6.76 -18.30 -15.16
C LYS A 30 6.69 -16.87 -14.61
N ALA A 31 6.42 -15.88 -15.47
CA ALA A 31 6.28 -14.49 -15.05
C ALA A 31 5.10 -14.30 -14.09
N TRP A 32 3.94 -14.89 -14.40
CA TRP A 32 2.76 -14.85 -13.52
C TRP A 32 2.98 -15.58 -12.19
N MET A 33 3.66 -16.74 -12.22
CA MET A 33 4.05 -17.45 -11.02
C MET A 33 4.97 -16.61 -10.13
N ALA A 34 6.00 -15.99 -10.71
CA ALA A 34 6.91 -15.10 -9.99
C ALA A 34 6.19 -13.87 -9.41
N TYR A 35 5.28 -13.24 -10.17
CA TYR A 35 4.49 -12.10 -9.72
C TYR A 35 3.62 -12.45 -8.51
N LYS A 36 2.88 -13.55 -8.55
CA LYS A 36 1.91 -13.87 -7.49
C LYS A 36 2.49 -14.56 -6.26
N THR A 37 3.75 -15.00 -6.28
CA THR A 37 4.33 -15.82 -5.20
C THR A 37 4.94 -14.95 -4.10
N PRO A 38 4.46 -15.02 -2.84
CA PRO A 38 5.09 -14.34 -1.72
C PRO A 38 6.56 -14.78 -1.55
N GLY A 39 7.44 -13.82 -1.32
CA GLY A 39 8.88 -14.00 -1.13
C GLY A 39 9.37 -13.46 0.21
N ASP A 40 10.68 -13.24 0.37
CA ASP A 40 11.26 -12.82 1.64
C ASP A 40 10.78 -11.44 2.11
N ILE A 41 10.48 -10.52 1.21
CA ILE A 41 9.88 -9.22 1.57
C ILE A 41 8.47 -9.41 2.16
N HIS A 42 7.71 -10.39 1.68
CA HIS A 42 6.39 -10.70 2.24
C HIS A 42 6.52 -11.33 3.64
N LYS A 43 7.55 -12.16 3.86
CA LYS A 43 7.89 -12.66 5.20
C LYS A 43 8.31 -11.54 6.14
N MET A 44 9.04 -10.54 5.64
CA MET A 44 9.39 -9.33 6.41
C MET A 44 8.13 -8.57 6.85
N LEU A 45 7.17 -8.33 5.93
CA LEU A 45 5.89 -7.71 6.30
C LEU A 45 5.12 -8.55 7.34
N ALA A 46 5.16 -9.88 7.23
CA ALA A 46 4.51 -10.77 8.18
C ALA A 46 5.09 -10.67 9.62
N THR A 47 6.30 -10.11 9.80
CA THR A 47 6.84 -9.85 11.14
C THR A 47 6.05 -8.80 11.91
N ASP A 48 5.25 -7.99 11.22
CA ASP A 48 4.44 -6.95 11.84
C ASP A 48 3.08 -7.45 12.33
N VAL A 49 2.72 -8.72 12.05
CA VAL A 49 1.48 -9.33 12.55
C VAL A 49 1.42 -9.28 14.08
N GLY A 50 0.24 -8.95 14.60
CA GLY A 50 -0.04 -8.88 16.03
C GLY A 50 -0.63 -7.54 16.44
N GLU A 51 -0.68 -7.31 17.76
CA GLU A 51 -1.16 -6.07 18.34
C GLU A 51 -0.01 -5.17 18.77
N TRP A 52 -0.19 -3.88 18.57
CA TRP A 52 0.79 -2.85 18.86
C TRP A 52 0.12 -1.70 19.61
N LYS A 53 0.82 -1.15 20.59
CA LYS A 53 0.54 0.18 21.14
C LYS A 53 1.19 1.22 20.23
N THR A 54 0.48 2.32 19.98
CA THR A 54 1.01 3.46 19.21
C THR A 54 1.12 4.70 20.09
N GLU A 55 2.21 5.43 19.93
CA GLU A 55 2.46 6.73 20.56
C GLU A 55 2.80 7.71 19.45
N ALA A 56 1.92 8.67 19.20
CA ALA A 56 2.07 9.64 18.13
C ALA A 56 2.52 10.99 18.68
N THR A 57 3.42 11.63 17.95
CA THR A 57 3.78 13.04 18.10
C THR A 57 3.51 13.73 16.76
N ALA A 58 2.72 14.80 16.76
CA ALA A 58 2.33 15.51 15.55
C ALA A 58 2.67 17.00 15.63
N TRP A 59 3.09 17.57 14.51
CA TRP A 59 3.44 18.99 14.36
C TRP A 59 2.58 19.59 13.25
N MET A 60 1.82 20.63 13.59
CA MET A 60 0.94 21.31 12.64
C MET A 60 1.71 22.30 11.78
N GLU A 61 2.69 23.00 12.36
CA GLU A 61 3.47 24.02 11.68
C GLU A 61 4.95 23.97 12.08
N PRO A 62 5.88 24.40 11.22
CA PRO A 62 7.30 24.49 11.56
C PRO A 62 7.53 25.34 12.82
N GLY A 63 8.15 24.73 13.84
CA GLY A 63 8.49 25.39 15.11
C GLY A 63 7.37 25.42 16.14
N SER A 64 6.17 24.90 15.84
CA SER A 64 5.09 24.79 16.84
C SER A 64 5.40 23.71 17.89
N ALA A 65 4.83 23.84 19.08
CA ALA A 65 4.84 22.75 20.05
C ALA A 65 4.07 21.53 19.48
N PRO A 66 4.57 20.30 19.65
CA PRO A 66 3.86 19.13 19.16
C PRO A 66 2.66 18.77 20.03
N SER A 67 1.65 18.19 19.40
CA SER A 67 0.61 17.44 20.10
C SER A 67 1.03 15.97 20.25
N LYS A 68 0.52 15.30 21.29
CA LYS A 68 0.78 13.88 21.54
C LYS A 68 -0.52 13.11 21.71
N SER A 69 -0.54 11.89 21.24
CA SER A 69 -1.64 10.96 21.43
C SER A 69 -1.16 9.52 21.55
N THR A 70 -2.04 8.67 22.08
CA THR A 70 -1.82 7.22 22.15
C THR A 70 -2.93 6.49 21.43
N GLY A 71 -2.61 5.33 20.88
CA GLY A 71 -3.56 4.45 20.23
C GLY A 71 -3.13 2.99 20.29
N SER A 72 -3.75 2.20 19.44
CA SER A 72 -3.39 0.81 19.19
C SER A 72 -3.59 0.49 17.73
N CYS A 73 -2.82 -0.45 17.20
CA CYS A 73 -3.12 -1.06 15.92
C CYS A 73 -3.02 -2.58 15.97
N THR A 74 -3.81 -3.23 15.12
CA THR A 74 -3.82 -4.67 14.93
C THR A 74 -3.50 -4.97 13.49
N ASN A 75 -2.51 -5.84 13.30
CA ASN A 75 -1.98 -6.18 11.99
C ASN A 75 -2.23 -7.65 11.67
N ARG A 76 -2.68 -7.95 10.45
CA ARG A 76 -2.86 -9.32 9.96
C ARG A 76 -2.50 -9.44 8.48
N MET A 77 -2.01 -10.61 8.08
CA MET A 77 -1.80 -10.90 6.66
C MET A 77 -3.12 -11.25 5.97
N LEU A 78 -3.30 -10.78 4.74
CA LEU A 78 -4.39 -11.07 3.83
C LEU A 78 -3.89 -11.88 2.63
N LEU A 79 -4.81 -12.57 1.96
CA LEU A 79 -4.61 -13.17 0.64
C LEU A 79 -3.38 -14.09 0.58
N ASP A 80 -3.29 -15.02 1.54
CA ASP A 80 -2.19 -15.97 1.73
C ASP A 80 -0.80 -15.31 1.86
N GLY A 81 -0.72 -14.23 2.63
CA GLY A 81 0.56 -13.58 2.92
C GLY A 81 1.00 -12.55 1.89
N ARG A 82 0.08 -12.01 1.08
CA ARG A 82 0.41 -11.02 0.03
C ARG A 82 0.37 -9.58 0.51
N PHE A 83 -0.57 -9.28 1.40
CA PHE A 83 -0.76 -7.93 1.94
C PHE A 83 -0.85 -8.00 3.45
N LEU A 84 -0.32 -7.00 4.13
CA LEU A 84 -0.56 -6.76 5.54
C LEU A 84 -1.67 -5.71 5.65
N GLU A 85 -2.75 -6.05 6.35
CA GLU A 85 -3.79 -5.11 6.76
C GLU A 85 -3.43 -4.57 8.15
N THR A 86 -3.64 -3.28 8.37
CA THR A 86 -3.53 -2.61 9.65
C THR A 86 -4.87 -1.95 9.97
N HIS A 87 -5.43 -2.23 11.14
CA HIS A 87 -6.53 -1.45 11.72
C HIS A 87 -5.98 -0.63 12.88
N HIS A 88 -6.19 0.68 12.86
CA HIS A 88 -5.67 1.61 13.85
C HIS A 88 -6.81 2.33 14.56
N THR A 89 -6.70 2.46 15.88
CA THR A 89 -7.58 3.28 16.70
C THR A 89 -6.77 4.17 17.62
N ALA A 90 -7.17 5.43 17.77
CA ALA A 90 -6.48 6.39 18.64
C ALA A 90 -7.43 7.49 19.12
N THR A 91 -6.91 8.40 19.94
CA THR A 91 -7.56 9.69 20.20
C THR A 91 -6.69 10.80 19.62
N MET A 92 -7.19 11.53 18.62
CA MET A 92 -6.46 12.62 17.97
C MET A 92 -7.23 13.93 18.16
N MET A 93 -6.55 14.98 18.66
CA MET A 93 -7.18 16.28 18.95
C MET A 93 -8.44 16.18 19.84
N GLY A 94 -8.47 15.21 20.75
CA GLY A 94 -9.62 14.95 21.63
C GLY A 94 -10.78 14.19 20.99
N MET A 95 -10.67 13.79 19.72
CA MET A 95 -11.69 13.03 18.99
C MET A 95 -11.25 11.57 18.75
N PRO A 96 -12.19 10.61 18.72
CA PRO A 96 -11.89 9.25 18.31
C PRO A 96 -11.40 9.18 16.86
N PHE A 97 -10.22 8.59 16.67
CA PHE A 97 -9.62 8.35 15.37
C PHE A 97 -9.66 6.86 15.05
N GLU A 98 -9.99 6.53 13.81
CA GLU A 98 -10.00 5.17 13.29
C GLU A 98 -9.55 5.17 11.83
N GLY A 99 -8.69 4.23 11.47
CA GLY A 99 -8.22 4.08 10.09
C GLY A 99 -7.77 2.68 9.74
N TRP A 100 -7.77 2.40 8.44
CA TRP A 100 -7.33 1.15 7.85
C TRP A 100 -6.25 1.38 6.81
N GLY A 101 -5.20 0.58 6.92
CA GLY A 101 -4.10 0.54 5.98
C GLY A 101 -3.96 -0.83 5.34
N THR A 102 -3.47 -0.85 4.10
CA THR A 102 -2.86 -2.05 3.54
C THR A 102 -1.46 -1.74 3.04
N ILE A 103 -0.54 -2.68 3.18
CA ILE A 103 0.77 -2.65 2.52
C ILE A 103 1.09 -4.01 1.92
N GLY A 104 1.61 -4.01 0.71
CA GLY A 104 2.10 -5.20 0.02
C GLY A 104 3.39 -4.91 -0.73
N TYR A 105 3.95 -5.93 -1.36
CA TYR A 105 5.11 -5.78 -2.24
C TYR A 105 4.77 -6.28 -3.65
N ASP A 106 4.81 -5.38 -4.61
CA ASP A 106 4.59 -5.70 -6.02
C ASP A 106 5.84 -6.40 -6.56
N ASN A 107 5.75 -7.71 -6.77
CA ASN A 107 6.87 -8.51 -7.30
C ASN A 107 7.24 -8.17 -8.75
N ALA A 108 6.35 -7.57 -9.53
CA ALA A 108 6.63 -7.16 -10.90
C ALA A 108 7.35 -5.80 -10.92
N LYS A 109 6.80 -4.81 -10.20
CA LYS A 109 7.38 -3.46 -10.11
C LYS A 109 8.57 -3.36 -9.16
N LYS A 110 8.72 -4.33 -8.24
CA LYS A 110 9.73 -4.33 -7.16
C LYS A 110 9.62 -3.12 -6.22
N VAL A 111 8.38 -2.76 -5.86
CA VAL A 111 8.08 -1.66 -4.94
C VAL A 111 7.08 -2.10 -3.88
N PHE A 112 7.16 -1.48 -2.72
CA PHE A 112 6.06 -1.51 -1.75
C PHE A 112 4.92 -0.67 -2.28
N VAL A 113 3.69 -1.17 -2.12
CA VAL A 113 2.46 -0.44 -2.44
C VAL A 113 1.63 -0.37 -1.18
N SER A 114 1.16 0.82 -0.82
CA SER A 114 0.30 1.00 0.35
C SER A 114 -0.89 1.88 0.07
N SER A 115 -1.95 1.64 0.84
CA SER A 115 -3.17 2.45 0.83
C SER A 115 -3.62 2.76 2.24
N TRP A 116 -4.23 3.92 2.45
CA TRP A 116 -4.79 4.32 3.74
C TRP A 116 -6.11 5.07 3.60
N ILE A 117 -7.05 4.78 4.51
CA ILE A 117 -8.32 5.47 4.71
C ILE A 117 -8.56 5.67 6.21
N ASP A 118 -9.25 6.74 6.59
CA ASP A 118 -9.61 7.02 7.98
C ASP A 118 -10.90 7.82 8.11
N ASN A 119 -11.34 8.06 9.35
CA ASN A 119 -12.56 8.79 9.67
C ASN A 119 -12.38 10.32 9.76
N PHE A 120 -11.21 10.85 9.42
CA PHE A 120 -10.93 12.30 9.41
C PHE A 120 -11.00 12.90 8.00
N GLY A 121 -11.11 12.05 6.97
CA GLY A 121 -11.36 12.47 5.59
C GLY A 121 -12.07 11.39 4.78
N THR A 122 -12.40 11.72 3.53
CA THR A 122 -12.97 10.77 2.55
C THR A 122 -11.99 10.43 1.43
N GLY A 123 -10.77 10.96 1.51
CA GLY A 123 -9.70 10.71 0.56
C GLY A 123 -9.05 9.36 0.76
N LEU A 124 -8.64 8.73 -0.34
CA LEU A 124 -7.75 7.58 -0.33
C LEU A 124 -6.31 8.07 -0.46
N MET A 125 -5.45 7.68 0.46
CA MET A 125 -4.02 7.85 0.31
C MET A 125 -3.44 6.61 -0.37
N TYR A 126 -2.61 6.82 -1.39
CA TYR A 126 -1.84 5.76 -2.05
C TYR A 126 -0.37 6.15 -2.09
N MET A 127 0.50 5.21 -1.76
CA MET A 127 1.94 5.42 -1.80
C MET A 127 2.66 4.24 -2.45
N GLU A 128 3.78 4.55 -3.11
CA GLU A 128 4.75 3.55 -3.56
C GLU A 128 6.10 3.82 -2.88
N GLY A 129 6.82 2.76 -2.52
CA GLY A 129 8.06 2.89 -1.78
C GLY A 129 9.09 1.81 -2.06
N THR A 130 10.31 2.04 -1.59
CA THR A 130 11.43 1.11 -1.72
C THR A 130 12.11 0.89 -0.37
N TRP A 131 12.82 -0.24 -0.24
CA TRP A 131 13.65 -0.50 0.93
C TRP A 131 14.93 0.33 0.90
N ASP A 132 15.21 1.03 1.99
CA ASP A 132 16.49 1.68 2.28
C ASP A 132 17.24 0.82 3.31
N ASP A 133 18.35 0.21 2.88
CA ASP A 133 19.12 -0.68 3.74
C ASP A 133 19.90 0.05 4.84
N ALA A 134 20.33 1.29 4.58
CA ALA A 134 21.07 2.09 5.56
C ALA A 134 20.16 2.53 6.72
N GLN A 135 18.89 2.84 6.41
CA GLN A 135 17.90 3.24 7.39
C GLN A 135 17.10 2.05 7.97
N LYS A 136 17.24 0.85 7.36
CA LYS A 136 16.38 -0.31 7.63
C LYS A 136 14.90 0.08 7.57
N ALA A 137 14.53 0.76 6.51
CA ALA A 137 13.25 1.43 6.39
C ALA A 137 12.60 1.22 5.02
N ILE A 138 11.27 1.17 5.00
CA ILE A 138 10.49 1.39 3.79
C ILE A 138 10.32 2.90 3.64
N VAL A 139 10.82 3.45 2.52
CA VAL A 139 10.66 4.86 2.18
C VAL A 139 9.65 4.97 1.06
N SER A 140 8.48 5.52 1.38
CA SER A 140 7.35 5.63 0.48
C SER A 140 7.08 7.09 0.13
N LYS A 141 6.61 7.32 -1.09
CA LYS A 141 6.12 8.62 -1.55
C LYS A 141 4.71 8.45 -2.10
N GLY A 142 3.89 9.46 -1.88
CA GLY A 142 2.56 9.51 -2.44
C GLY A 142 1.97 10.89 -2.33
N LYS A 143 0.65 10.92 -2.44
CA LYS A 143 -0.12 12.15 -2.41
C LYS A 143 -1.35 11.95 -1.54
N PHE A 144 -1.78 13.03 -0.92
CA PHE A 144 -3.07 13.09 -0.24
C PHE A 144 -3.79 14.39 -0.63
N PRO A 145 -5.13 14.35 -0.69
CA PRO A 145 -5.90 15.53 -1.04
C PRO A 145 -5.83 16.56 0.09
N ASP A 146 -5.48 17.79 -0.25
CA ASP A 146 -5.64 18.94 0.63
C ASP A 146 -7.03 19.55 0.46
N PRO A 147 -7.92 19.48 1.47
CA PRO A 147 -9.25 20.03 1.37
C PRO A 147 -9.27 21.56 1.31
N GLU A 148 -8.22 22.26 1.75
CA GLU A 148 -8.17 23.72 1.72
C GLU A 148 -7.91 24.23 0.30
N SER A 149 -6.86 23.72 -0.35
CA SER A 149 -6.53 24.12 -1.73
C SER A 149 -7.27 23.33 -2.81
N GLY A 150 -7.88 22.19 -2.47
CA GLY A 150 -8.50 21.26 -3.42
C GLY A 150 -7.50 20.55 -4.33
N LYS A 151 -6.21 20.58 -3.99
CA LYS A 151 -5.12 19.97 -4.76
C LYS A 151 -4.47 18.84 -3.96
N ASP A 152 -3.75 17.98 -4.64
CA ASP A 152 -2.93 16.99 -3.98
C ASP A 152 -1.66 17.64 -3.41
N MET A 153 -1.33 17.30 -2.16
CA MET A 153 -0.03 17.56 -1.55
C MET A 153 0.86 16.33 -1.62
N GLU A 154 2.13 16.54 -1.94
CA GLU A 154 3.13 15.47 -1.90
C GLU A 154 3.50 15.13 -0.47
N MET A 155 3.64 13.84 -0.20
CA MET A 155 4.05 13.33 1.09
C MET A 155 5.08 12.23 0.96
N LYS A 156 5.84 12.06 2.04
CA LYS A 156 6.81 10.98 2.22
C LYS A 156 6.55 10.30 3.55
N GLU A 157 6.58 8.98 3.54
CA GLU A 157 6.53 8.15 4.74
C GLU A 157 7.83 7.36 4.87
N VAL A 158 8.36 7.26 6.09
CA VAL A 158 9.54 6.46 6.41
C VAL A 158 9.16 5.49 7.53
N TYR A 159 9.00 4.21 7.19
CA TYR A 159 8.66 3.14 8.13
C TYR A 159 9.89 2.31 8.49
N LYS A 160 10.45 2.54 9.68
CA LYS A 160 11.69 1.95 10.17
C LYS A 160 11.44 0.70 11.01
N ILE A 161 12.20 -0.35 10.73
CA ILE A 161 12.26 -1.57 11.52
C ILE A 161 13.44 -1.47 12.48
N ILE A 162 13.16 -1.18 13.75
CA ILE A 162 14.21 -1.00 14.77
C ILE A 162 14.67 -2.34 15.35
N ASP A 163 13.72 -3.16 15.81
CA ASP A 163 13.93 -4.49 16.38
C ASP A 163 12.65 -5.34 16.23
N ASN A 164 12.48 -6.48 16.88
CA ASN A 164 11.28 -7.31 16.71
C ASN A 164 9.98 -6.72 17.30
N ASN A 165 10.11 -5.74 18.20
CA ASN A 165 9.04 -5.20 19.04
C ASN A 165 8.89 -3.69 18.91
N THR A 166 9.74 -3.03 18.14
CA THR A 166 9.73 -1.58 17.95
C THR A 166 9.72 -1.21 16.47
N ARG A 167 8.81 -0.30 16.09
CA ARG A 167 8.78 0.37 14.78
C ARG A 167 8.69 1.87 14.98
N ILE A 168 9.23 2.61 14.01
CA ILE A 168 9.06 4.05 13.94
C ILE A 168 8.53 4.39 12.55
N MET A 169 7.41 5.11 12.49
CA MET A 169 6.90 5.69 11.26
C MET A 169 7.04 7.20 11.33
N GLU A 170 7.56 7.82 10.29
CA GLU A 170 7.66 9.27 10.15
C GLU A 170 6.92 9.70 8.90
N MET A 171 6.09 10.73 9.02
CA MET A 171 5.41 11.34 7.87
C MET A 171 5.91 12.76 7.65
N TYR A 172 6.06 13.11 6.38
CA TYR A 172 6.52 14.40 5.91
C TYR A 172 5.59 14.91 4.82
N VAL A 173 5.35 16.21 4.82
CA VAL A 173 4.72 16.93 3.71
C VAL A 173 5.79 17.74 3.00
N THR A 174 5.81 17.73 1.67
CA THR A 174 6.71 18.58 0.90
C THR A 174 6.08 19.97 0.78
N MET A 175 6.74 20.96 1.39
CA MET A 175 6.29 22.34 1.43
C MET A 175 6.47 23.04 0.07
N PRO A 176 5.82 24.20 -0.18
CA PRO A 176 5.96 24.93 -1.44
C PRO A 176 7.40 25.36 -1.78
N ASP A 177 8.29 25.46 -0.80
CA ASP A 177 9.72 25.74 -1.01
C ASP A 177 10.54 24.49 -1.39
N GLY A 178 9.88 23.35 -1.56
CA GLY A 178 10.47 22.05 -1.92
C GLY A 178 11.09 21.29 -0.76
N LYS A 179 10.98 21.78 0.49
CA LYS A 179 11.52 21.09 1.65
C LYS A 179 10.48 20.21 2.34
N ASP A 180 10.94 19.07 2.84
CA ASP A 180 10.11 18.18 3.64
C ASP A 180 9.96 18.73 5.06
N PHE A 181 8.71 18.89 5.50
CA PHE A 181 8.35 19.20 6.88
C PHE A 181 7.79 17.95 7.56
N LYS A 182 8.39 17.54 8.69
CA LYS A 182 7.92 16.38 9.47
C LYS A 182 6.64 16.75 10.20
N THR A 183 5.53 16.14 9.79
CA THR A 183 4.20 16.40 10.36
C THR A 183 3.85 15.38 11.44
N MET A 184 4.42 14.17 11.38
CA MET A 184 4.07 13.10 12.31
C MET A 184 5.23 12.14 12.58
N GLU A 185 5.28 11.64 13.80
CA GLU A 185 6.08 10.48 14.20
C GLU A 185 5.18 9.54 15.00
N LEU A 186 5.18 8.25 14.65
CA LEU A 186 4.55 7.19 15.41
C LEU A 186 5.59 6.21 15.88
N LYS A 187 5.61 5.96 17.19
CA LYS A 187 6.30 4.82 17.77
C LYS A 187 5.31 3.70 17.99
N TYR A 188 5.63 2.52 17.45
CA TYR A 188 4.89 1.29 17.70
C TYR A 188 5.68 0.43 18.66
N THR A 189 5.02 -0.07 19.68
CA THR A 189 5.57 -1.06 20.61
C THR A 189 4.65 -2.27 20.65
N ARG A 190 5.19 -3.46 20.38
CA ARG A 190 4.40 -4.70 20.42
C ARG A 190 3.78 -4.89 21.81
N LYS A 191 2.52 -5.32 21.87
CA LYS A 191 1.84 -5.66 23.12
C LYS A 191 2.27 -7.03 23.66
#